data_AF-A0A959YXM1-F1
#
_entry.id   AF-A0A959YXM1-F1
#
_cell.length_a   1.000
_cell.length_b   1.000
_cell.length_c   1.000
_cell.angle_alpha   90.00
_cell.angle_beta   90.00
_cell.angle_gamma   90.00
#
_symmetry.space_group_name_H-M   'P 1'
#
loop_
_entity.id
_entity.type
_entity.pdbx_description
1 polymer ?
#
loop_
_entity_poly.entity_id
_entity_poly.type
_entity_poly.pdbx_seq_one_letter_code
_entity_poly.pdbx_strand_id
1 'polypeptide(L)'
;MANAHSFLAIGLIALVGCTDHYNDMVNWADEEIPDGATIDSVKSLQPDYLVIAWDSPDTLSLSEETNSLTLAFDIVEIKGNRDILNMQNLLVFTDGRYKGRWARK
;
A
#
# COMPACT_ATOMS: atom_id res chain seq x y z
N MET A 1 -52.03 35.37 -9.01
CA MET A 1 -50.71 35.70 -9.59
C MET A 1 -49.71 34.75 -8.96
N ALA A 2 -49.28 33.74 -9.71
CA ALA A 2 -48.16 32.89 -9.33
C ALA A 2 -46.88 33.73 -9.36
N ASN A 3 -45.93 33.47 -8.46
CA ASN A 3 -44.48 33.66 -8.63
C ASN A 3 -43.82 33.05 -7.38
N ALA A 4 -43.41 31.79 -7.46
CA ALA A 4 -42.08 31.35 -7.89
C ALA A 4 -41.19 31.13 -6.66
N HIS A 5 -41.02 29.85 -6.36
CA HIS A 5 -40.22 29.29 -5.29
C HIS A 5 -38.77 29.75 -5.39
N SER A 6 -38.17 30.13 -4.27
CA SER A 6 -36.72 30.30 -4.16
C SER A 6 -36.20 29.32 -3.12
N PHE A 7 -36.04 28.07 -3.54
CA PHE A 7 -35.25 27.09 -2.78
C PHE A 7 -33.79 27.36 -3.14
N LEU A 8 -33.07 28.07 -2.27
CA LEU A 8 -31.63 28.20 -2.37
C LEU A 8 -31.02 26.84 -1.98
N ALA A 9 -30.73 26.02 -3.00
CA ALA A 9 -29.98 24.78 -2.82
C ALA A 9 -28.55 25.14 -2.37
N ILE A 10 -28.26 24.93 -1.09
CA ILE A 10 -26.89 24.93 -0.58
C ILE A 10 -26.24 23.66 -1.14
N GLY A 11 -25.56 23.80 -2.27
CA GLY A 11 -24.69 22.77 -2.81
C GLY A 11 -23.56 22.52 -1.83
N LEU A 12 -23.69 21.46 -1.03
CA LEU A 12 -22.60 20.91 -0.24
C LEU A 12 -21.59 20.35 -1.24
N ILE A 13 -20.61 21.17 -1.64
CA ILE A 13 -19.44 20.69 -2.37
C ILE A 13 -18.69 19.80 -1.37
N ALA A 14 -18.94 18.50 -1.43
CA ALA A 14 -18.08 17.51 -0.81
C ALA A 14 -16.71 17.69 -1.46
N LEU A 15 -15.82 18.42 -0.78
CA LEU A 15 -14.39 18.35 -1.03
C LEU A 15 -14.00 16.91 -0.66
N VAL A 16 -14.17 16.00 -1.62
CA VAL A 16 -13.50 14.71 -1.60
C VAL A 16 -12.03 15.11 -1.77
N GLY A 17 -11.36 15.38 -0.65
CA GLY A 17 -9.92 15.54 -0.65
C GLY A 17 -9.38 14.25 -1.27
N CYS A 18 -8.57 14.37 -2.32
CA CYS A 18 -7.79 13.24 -2.79
C CYS A 18 -6.89 12.85 -1.62
N THR A 19 -7.27 11.83 -0.85
CA THR A 19 -6.41 11.27 0.18
C THR A 19 -5.24 10.63 -0.53
N ASP A 20 -4.06 11.20 -0.32
CA ASP A 20 -2.82 10.57 -0.77
C ASP A 20 -2.46 9.47 0.24
N HIS A 21 -2.82 8.24 -0.11
CA HIS A 21 -2.62 7.06 0.72
C HIS A 21 -1.17 6.55 0.75
N TYR A 22 -0.21 7.30 0.19
CA TYR A 22 1.19 6.92 0.26
C TYR A 22 1.70 6.84 1.71
N ASN A 23 1.41 7.84 2.54
CA ASN A 23 1.83 7.83 3.94
C ASN A 23 1.10 6.75 4.75
N ASP A 24 -0.17 6.48 4.42
CA ASP A 24 -0.93 5.38 5.03
C ASP A 24 -0.30 4.03 4.68
N MET A 25 0.15 3.83 3.44
CA MET A 25 0.90 2.65 3.02
C MET A 25 2.20 2.48 3.83
N VAL A 26 2.96 3.57 4.02
CA VAL A 26 4.20 3.54 4.81
C VAL A 26 3.92 3.17 6.26
N ASN A 27 2.94 3.84 6.89
CA ASN A 27 2.57 3.57 8.28
C ASN A 27 2.08 2.13 8.46
N TRP A 28 1.24 1.63 7.55
CA TRP A 28 0.80 0.24 7.57
C TRP A 28 2.00 -0.72 7.55
N ALA A 29 2.93 -0.51 6.62
CA ALA A 29 4.06 -1.42 6.44
C ALA A 29 5.06 -1.37 7.61
N ASP A 30 5.27 -0.19 8.19
CA ASP A 30 6.33 0.04 9.19
C ASP A 30 5.80 -0.10 10.64
N GLU A 31 4.50 0.12 10.89
CA GLU A 31 3.91 0.12 12.25
C GLU A 31 2.85 -0.97 12.48
N GLU A 32 2.09 -1.36 11.45
CA GLU A 32 0.95 -2.28 11.64
C GLU A 32 1.27 -3.74 11.35
N ILE A 33 2.27 -4.02 10.50
CA ILE A 33 2.75 -5.38 10.25
C ILE A 33 3.73 -5.81 11.36
N PRO A 34 3.45 -6.88 12.12
CA PRO A 34 4.38 -7.35 13.13
C PRO A 34 5.69 -7.87 12.53
N ASP A 35 6.80 -7.59 13.20
CA ASP A 35 8.10 -8.17 12.86
C ASP A 35 8.04 -9.70 12.77
N GLY A 36 8.51 -10.25 11.66
CA GLY A 36 8.50 -11.69 11.42
C GLY A 36 7.11 -12.30 11.15
N ALA A 37 6.10 -11.47 10.86
CA ALA A 37 4.82 -11.94 10.34
C ALA A 37 5.02 -12.83 9.10
N THR A 38 4.17 -13.84 8.94
CA THR A 38 4.18 -14.67 7.73
C THR A 38 3.54 -13.94 6.56
N ILE A 39 3.85 -14.36 5.33
CA ILE A 39 3.22 -13.82 4.12
C ILE A 39 1.68 -13.84 4.23
N ASP A 40 1.08 -14.93 4.69
CA ASP A 40 -0.37 -15.04 4.82
C ASP A 40 -0.95 -14.08 5.87
N SER A 41 -0.22 -13.84 6.97
CA SER A 41 -0.61 -12.84 7.96
C SER A 41 -0.58 -11.44 7.35
N VAL A 42 0.47 -11.10 6.59
CA VAL A 42 0.55 -9.80 5.91
C VAL A 42 -0.57 -9.63 4.89
N LYS A 43 -0.86 -10.67 4.10
CA LYS A 43 -2.02 -10.69 3.17
C LYS A 43 -3.33 -10.41 3.88
N SER A 44 -3.53 -10.98 5.07
CA SER A 44 -4.77 -10.78 5.85
C SER A 44 -4.91 -9.38 6.44
N LEU A 45 -3.79 -8.66 6.62
CA LEU A 45 -3.73 -7.29 7.11
C LEU A 45 -3.70 -6.26 5.99
N GLN A 46 -3.71 -6.68 4.72
CA GLN A 46 -3.58 -5.77 3.58
C GLN A 46 -4.78 -4.80 3.52
N PRO A 47 -4.54 -3.48 3.49
CA PRO A 47 -5.57 -2.49 3.27
C PRO A 47 -6.14 -2.57 1.85
N ASP A 48 -7.41 -2.20 1.70
CA ASP A 48 -8.14 -2.24 0.43
C ASP A 48 -7.63 -1.21 -0.61
N TYR A 49 -6.91 -0.19 -0.17
CA TYR A 49 -6.25 0.80 -1.01
C TYR A 49 -4.92 0.33 -1.61
N LEU A 50 -4.40 -0.85 -1.23
CA LEU A 50 -3.17 -1.41 -1.78
C LEU A 50 -3.45 -2.55 -2.76
N VAL A 51 -2.66 -2.61 -3.84
CA VAL A 51 -2.55 -3.78 -4.71
C VAL A 51 -1.10 -4.26 -4.66
N ILE A 52 -0.91 -5.54 -4.33
CA ILE A 52 0.39 -6.16 -4.13
C ILE A 52 0.49 -7.38 -5.04
N ALA A 53 1.61 -7.53 -5.76
CA ALA A 53 1.85 -8.63 -6.71
C ALA A 53 2.26 -9.94 -6.00
N TRP A 54 1.37 -10.49 -5.16
CA TRP A 54 1.65 -11.68 -4.35
C TRP A 54 2.02 -12.95 -5.13
N ASP A 55 1.57 -13.07 -6.37
CA ASP A 55 1.79 -14.26 -7.20
C ASP A 55 3.06 -14.16 -8.06
N SER A 56 3.76 -13.03 -7.99
CA SER A 56 4.97 -12.76 -8.78
C SER A 56 6.05 -12.10 -7.92
N PRO A 57 6.64 -12.81 -6.94
CA PRO A 57 7.72 -12.26 -6.14
C PRO A 57 8.96 -11.97 -6.99
N ASP A 58 9.57 -10.81 -6.77
CA ASP A 58 10.95 -10.56 -7.15
C ASP A 58 11.85 -11.41 -6.23
N THR A 59 12.56 -12.40 -6.80
CA THR A 59 13.53 -13.18 -6.03
C THR A 59 14.77 -12.33 -5.83
N LEU A 60 14.94 -11.75 -4.64
CA LEU A 60 16.02 -10.81 -4.38
C LEU A 60 17.37 -11.52 -4.17
N SER A 61 17.41 -12.67 -3.50
CA SER A 61 18.66 -13.44 -3.30
C SER A 61 18.41 -14.76 -2.56
N LEU A 62 19.22 -15.78 -2.88
CA LEU A 62 19.52 -16.89 -1.98
C LEU A 62 20.91 -16.64 -1.39
N SER A 63 21.00 -16.49 -0.07
CA SER A 63 22.29 -16.38 0.63
C SER A 63 22.90 -17.77 0.79
N GLU A 64 24.00 -18.08 0.09
CA GLU A 64 24.66 -19.39 0.21
C GLU A 64 25.32 -19.61 1.59
N GLU A 65 25.75 -18.54 2.28
CA GLU A 65 26.34 -18.64 3.62
C GLU A 65 25.31 -19.02 4.70
N THR A 66 24.08 -18.52 4.59
CA THR A 66 23.02 -18.74 5.60
C THR A 66 21.95 -19.72 5.13
N ASN A 67 21.97 -20.12 3.85
CA ASN A 67 20.92 -20.86 3.17
C ASN A 67 19.52 -20.21 3.34
N SER A 68 19.48 -18.87 3.36
CA SER A 68 18.24 -18.10 3.52
C SER A 68 17.72 -17.57 2.19
N LEU A 69 16.42 -17.68 1.97
CA LEU A 69 15.73 -17.19 0.77
C LEU A 69 15.09 -15.83 1.06
N THR A 70 15.42 -14.82 0.26
CA THR A 70 14.77 -13.50 0.32
C THR A 70 13.88 -13.27 -0.89
N LEU A 71 12.62 -12.93 -0.61
CA LEU A 71 11.60 -12.56 -1.59
C LEU A 71 11.17 -11.11 -1.36
N ALA A 72 10.90 -10.40 -2.44
CA ALA A 72 10.21 -9.12 -2.40
C ALA A 72 8.91 -9.17 -3.20
N PHE A 73 7.88 -8.48 -2.70
CA PHE A 73 6.61 -8.33 -3.38
C PHE A 73 6.35 -6.85 -3.64
N ASP A 74 6.12 -6.49 -4.90
CA ASP A 74 5.85 -5.12 -5.31
C ASP A 74 4.45 -4.67 -4.87
N ILE A 75 4.38 -3.48 -4.30
CA ILE A 75 3.15 -2.70 -4.18
C ILE A 75 2.95 -1.99 -5.52
N VAL A 76 2.11 -2.58 -6.37
CA VAL A 76 1.91 -2.14 -7.76
C VAL A 76 0.92 -0.99 -7.89
N GLU A 77 0.05 -0.81 -6.89
CA GLU A 77 -0.89 0.30 -6.85
C GLU A 77 -1.16 0.73 -5.41
N ILE A 78 -1.19 2.05 -5.21
CA ILE A 78 -1.69 2.70 -4.01
C ILE A 78 -2.85 3.59 -4.47
N LYS A 79 -4.08 3.14 -4.28
CA LYS A 79 -5.28 3.88 -4.73
C LYS A 79 -5.29 5.26 -4.09
N GLY A 80 -5.68 6.29 -4.83
CA GLY A 80 -5.71 7.67 -4.35
C GLY A 80 -4.35 8.38 -4.27
N ASN A 81 -3.23 7.65 -4.38
CA ASN A 81 -1.90 8.25 -4.50
C ASN A 81 -1.64 8.67 -5.96
N ARG A 82 -1.12 9.89 -6.14
CA ARG A 82 -0.55 10.34 -7.41
C ARG A 82 0.97 10.26 -7.29
N ASP A 83 1.54 9.11 -7.65
CA ASP A 83 2.98 8.88 -7.54
C ASP A 83 3.76 9.67 -8.62
N ILE A 84 4.05 10.93 -8.33
CA ILE A 84 4.84 11.82 -9.18
C ILE A 84 6.34 11.41 -9.16
N LEU A 85 6.77 10.74 -8.10
CA LEU A 85 8.18 10.37 -7.90
C LEU A 85 8.53 9.04 -8.58
N ASN A 86 7.53 8.26 -8.99
CA ASN A 86 7.65 6.93 -9.59
C ASN A 86 8.45 5.99 -8.68
N MET A 87 8.09 5.99 -7.39
CA MET A 87 8.75 5.22 -6.35
C MET A 87 8.13 3.83 -6.27
N GLN A 88 8.94 2.81 -6.50
CA GLN A 88 8.55 1.43 -6.26
C GLN A 88 8.69 1.12 -4.77
N ASN A 89 7.67 0.50 -4.19
CA ASN A 89 7.67 0.03 -2.81
C ASN A 89 7.54 -1.50 -2.81
N LEU A 90 8.39 -2.15 -2.02
CA LEU A 90 8.47 -3.60 -1.93
C LEU A 90 8.33 -4.04 -0.48
N LEU A 91 7.61 -5.13 -0.25
CA LEU A 91 7.60 -5.83 1.03
C LEU A 91 8.62 -6.96 1.00
N VAL A 92 9.54 -6.98 1.95
CA VAL A 92 10.67 -7.92 1.97
C VAL A 92 10.43 -9.02 2.99
N PHE A 93 10.68 -10.26 2.56
CA PHE A 93 10.57 -11.45 3.39
C PHE A 93 11.85 -12.25 3.30
N THR A 94 12.38 -12.68 4.45
CA THR A 94 13.48 -13.65 4.50
C THR A 94 12.98 -14.89 5.21
N ASP A 95 13.13 -16.05 4.58
CA ASP A 95 12.65 -17.35 5.07
C ASP A 95 11.14 -17.31 5.41
N GLY A 96 10.37 -16.62 4.56
CA GLY A 96 8.91 -16.46 4.71
C GLY A 96 8.48 -15.51 5.83
N ARG A 97 9.43 -14.77 6.43
CA ARG A 97 9.20 -13.86 7.57
C ARG A 97 9.40 -12.42 7.13
N TYR A 98 8.43 -11.56 7.42
CA TYR A 98 8.49 -10.13 7.11
C TYR A 98 9.72 -9.47 7.75
N LYS A 99 10.41 -8.65 6.95
CA LYS A 99 11.61 -7.89 7.35
C LYS A 99 11.46 -6.38 7.22
N GLY A 100 10.34 -5.92 6.69
CA GLY A 100 10.09 -4.51 6.45
C GLY A 100 9.82 -4.20 4.98
N ARG A 101 9.70 -2.90 4.72
CA ARG A 101 9.47 -2.33 3.40
C ARG A 101 10.74 -1.68 2.87
N TRP A 102 11.01 -1.83 1.58
CA TRP A 102 12.04 -1.10 0.85
C TRP A 102 11.42 -0.22 -0.23
N ALA A 103 12.01 0.95 -0.46
CA ALA A 103 11.62 1.84 -1.55
C ALA A 103 12.79 2.04 -2.52
N ARG A 104 12.53 1.94 -3.82
CA ARG A 104 13.52 2.18 -4.90
C ARG A 104 12.92 3.08 -5.99
N LYS A 105 13.80 3.72 -6.75
CA LYS A 105 13.45 4.55 -7.90
C LYS A 105 13.86 3.85 -9.19
#